data_AF-A0A377ZSF7-F1
#
_entry.id   AF-A0A377ZSF7-F1
#
_cell.length_a   1.000
_cell.length_b   1.000
_cell.length_c   1.000
_cell.angle_alpha   90.00
_cell.angle_beta   90.00
_cell.angle_gamma   90.00
#
_symmetry.space_group_name_H-M   'P 1'
#
loop_
_entity.id
_entity.type
_entity.pdbx_description
1 polymer ?
#
loop_
_entity_poly.entity_id
_entity_poly.type
_entity_poly.pdbx_seq_one_letter_code
_entity_poly.pdbx_strand_id
1 'polypeptide(L)'
;MDIQAPYYRQVALLMQVLPYVAVEREFALKGGTAINLFIRDFPRLSVDIDLAWVPLESRAIALPHIRDALARIAANLQQQAGMSAVLQANRSDEMRVIVTTDSAQIKIEVSPVARGTLYPPQEREVVGR
;
A
#
# COMPACT_ATOMS: atom_id res chain seq x y z
N MET A 1 -15.48 -24.74 -0.67
CA MET A 1 -14.50 -23.72 -1.07
C MET A 1 -13.86 -23.20 0.20
N ASP A 2 -12.56 -23.43 0.36
CA ASP A 2 -11.82 -22.94 1.52
C ASP A 2 -11.67 -21.43 1.41
N ILE A 3 -12.38 -20.69 2.27
CA ILE A 3 -12.38 -19.22 2.32
C ILE A 3 -10.96 -18.71 2.63
N GLN A 4 -10.07 -19.55 3.18
CA GLN A 4 -8.69 -19.18 3.49
C GLN A 4 -7.77 -19.15 2.25
N ALA A 5 -8.07 -19.90 1.19
CA ALA A 5 -7.16 -20.04 0.06
C ALA A 5 -6.98 -18.75 -0.79
N PRO A 6 -8.04 -18.00 -1.15
CA PRO A 6 -7.87 -16.69 -1.81
C PRO A 6 -7.16 -15.67 -0.92
N TYR A 7 -7.48 -15.70 0.37
CA TYR A 7 -6.97 -14.78 1.36
C TYR A 7 -5.44 -14.92 1.56
N TYR A 8 -4.95 -16.16 1.67
CA TYR A 8 -3.52 -16.43 1.81
C TYR A 8 -2.70 -15.90 0.62
N ARG A 9 -3.23 -16.04 -0.60
CA ARG A 9 -2.56 -15.56 -1.82
C ARG A 9 -2.48 -14.03 -1.85
N GLN A 10 -3.53 -13.35 -1.38
CA GLN A 10 -3.50 -11.89 -1.24
C GLN A 10 -2.47 -11.43 -0.21
N VAL A 11 -2.35 -12.12 0.93
CA VAL A 11 -1.30 -11.81 1.92
C VAL A 11 0.09 -12.06 1.35
N ALA A 12 0.30 -13.17 0.62
CA ALA A 12 1.57 -13.44 -0.03
C ALA A 12 1.94 -12.33 -1.03
N LEU A 13 0.98 -11.88 -1.85
CA LEU A 13 1.17 -10.75 -2.77
C LEU A 13 1.47 -9.45 -2.02
N LEU A 14 0.73 -9.16 -0.94
CA LEU A 14 0.96 -7.98 -0.10
C LEU A 14 2.38 -7.96 0.45
N MET A 15 2.87 -9.08 0.99
CA MET A 15 4.22 -9.20 1.52
C MET A 15 5.30 -8.98 0.45
N GLN A 16 5.04 -9.39 -0.80
CA GLN A 16 5.94 -9.12 -1.93
C GLN A 16 5.93 -7.65 -2.36
N VAL A 17 4.79 -6.97 -2.23
CA VAL A 17 4.60 -5.57 -2.66
C VAL A 17 5.14 -4.56 -1.63
N LEU A 18 5.05 -4.85 -0.33
CA LEU A 18 5.47 -3.94 0.74
C LEU A 18 6.88 -3.34 0.58
N PRO A 19 7.92 -4.09 0.19
CA PRO A 19 9.26 -3.53 -0.03
C PRO A 19 9.31 -2.42 -1.09
N TYR A 20 8.49 -2.51 -2.14
CA TYR A 20 8.43 -1.47 -3.19
C TYR A 20 7.75 -0.20 -2.69
N VAL A 21 6.74 -0.36 -1.83
CA VAL A 21 6.07 0.77 -1.18
C VAL A 21 7.00 1.45 -0.18
N ALA A 22 7.81 0.67 0.56
CA ALA A 22 8.73 1.19 1.58
C ALA A 22 9.88 2.05 1.02
N VAL A 23 10.14 2.01 -0.29
CA VAL A 23 11.10 2.91 -0.95
C VAL A 23 10.61 4.36 -0.94
N GLU A 24 9.30 4.58 -1.05
CA GLU A 24 8.69 5.93 -1.05
C GLU A 24 8.52 6.42 0.39
N ARG A 25 9.55 7.10 0.91
CA ARG A 25 9.64 7.55 2.31
C ARG A 25 8.63 8.63 2.69
N GLU A 26 7.98 9.28 1.72
CA GLU A 26 6.87 10.20 1.98
C GLU A 26 5.56 9.50 2.37
N PHE A 27 5.50 8.17 2.29
CA PHE A 27 4.37 7.38 2.77
C PHE A 27 4.62 6.69 4.11
N ALA A 28 3.55 6.57 4.89
CA ALA A 28 3.51 5.73 6.09
C ALA A 28 2.34 4.73 6.01
N LEU A 29 2.62 3.46 6.29
CA LEU A 29 1.59 2.43 6.39
C LEU A 29 0.70 2.67 7.62
N LYS A 30 -0.61 2.59 7.43
CA LYS A 30 -1.62 2.76 8.48
C LYS A 30 -2.69 1.65 8.42
N GLY A 31 -3.70 1.78 9.27
CA GLY A 31 -4.90 0.93 9.21
C GLY A 31 -4.67 -0.50 9.71
N GLY A 32 -5.57 -1.41 9.31
CA GLY A 32 -5.60 -2.79 9.78
C GLY A 32 -4.35 -3.58 9.39
N THR A 33 -3.84 -3.38 8.18
CA THR A 33 -2.61 -4.01 7.69
C THR A 33 -1.39 -3.61 8.53
N ALA A 34 -1.24 -2.32 8.88
CA ALA A 34 -0.17 -1.88 9.78
C ALA A 34 -0.24 -2.60 11.14
N ILE A 35 -1.43 -2.66 11.74
CA ILE A 35 -1.64 -3.26 13.06
C ILE A 35 -1.34 -4.76 13.01
N ASN A 36 -1.91 -5.47 12.03
CA ASN A 36 -1.83 -6.92 11.91
C ASN A 36 -0.42 -7.42 11.53
N LEU A 37 0.37 -6.60 10.82
CA LEU A 37 1.70 -7.01 10.34
C LEU A 37 2.84 -6.49 11.20
N PHE A 38 2.72 -5.32 11.83
CA PHE A 38 3.87 -4.64 12.46
C PHE A 38 3.68 -4.33 13.94
N ILE A 39 2.47 -4.52 14.49
CA ILE A 39 2.17 -4.20 15.89
C ILE A 39 1.74 -5.44 16.68
N ARG A 40 0.84 -6.27 16.14
CA ARG A 40 0.29 -7.46 16.80
C ARG A 40 0.18 -8.61 15.81
N ASP A 41 0.58 -9.81 16.21
CA ASP A 41 0.33 -11.03 15.41
C ASP A 41 -1.15 -11.42 15.53
N PHE A 42 -1.99 -10.71 14.77
CA PHE A 42 -3.39 -11.06 14.57
C PHE A 42 -3.55 -11.93 13.33
N PRO A 43 -4.69 -12.65 13.19
CA PRO A 43 -5.07 -13.21 11.91
C PRO A 43 -4.96 -12.11 10.87
N ARG A 44 -3.99 -12.26 9.97
CA ARG A 44 -3.86 -11.41 8.79
C ARG A 44 -5.20 -11.64 8.11
N LEU A 45 -6.13 -10.68 8.20
CA LEU A 45 -7.45 -10.68 7.52
C LEU A 45 -7.65 -9.40 6.69
N SER A 46 -6.68 -8.48 6.73
CA SER A 46 -6.63 -7.25 5.95
C SER A 46 -5.61 -7.41 4.82
N VAL A 47 -5.98 -7.02 3.60
CA VAL A 47 -5.19 -7.27 2.37
C VAL A 47 -4.98 -6.01 1.53
N ASP A 48 -5.38 -4.85 2.05
CA ASP A 48 -5.16 -3.55 1.41
C ASP A 48 -3.97 -2.84 2.07
N ILE A 49 -3.13 -2.17 1.26
CA ILE A 49 -2.01 -1.35 1.71
C ILE A 49 -2.51 0.09 1.81
N ASP A 50 -2.88 0.46 3.03
CA ASP A 50 -3.37 1.77 3.41
C ASP A 50 -2.22 2.73 3.75
N LEU A 51 -2.08 3.83 3.01
CA LEU A 51 -0.99 4.78 3.18
C LEU A 51 -1.48 6.16 3.64
N ALA A 52 -0.69 6.81 4.48
CA ALA A 52 -0.78 8.23 4.80
C ALA A 52 0.35 8.99 4.10
N TRP A 53 0.05 10.17 3.58
CA TRP A 53 1.06 11.12 3.10
C TRP A 53 1.67 11.86 4.30
N VAL A 54 2.97 11.69 4.51
CA VAL A 54 3.70 12.19 5.68
C VAL A 54 3.95 13.70 5.62
N PRO A 55 4.36 14.31 4.49
CA PRO A 55 4.53 15.75 4.42
C PRO A 55 3.24 16.52 4.71
N LEU A 56 3.32 17.49 5.63
CA LEU A 56 2.22 18.39 5.90
C LEU A 56 2.28 19.59 4.94
N GLU A 57 1.74 19.38 3.75
CA GLU A 57 1.66 20.40 2.71
C GLU A 57 0.23 20.63 2.21
N SER A 58 0.06 21.70 1.44
CA SER A 58 -1.24 22.04 0.88
C SER A 58 -1.73 20.93 -0.05
N ARG A 59 -3.05 20.75 -0.14
CA ARG A 59 -3.67 19.74 -1.02
C ARG A 59 -3.21 19.89 -2.48
N ALA A 60 -3.06 21.13 -2.96
CA ALA A 60 -2.67 21.40 -4.34
C ALA A 60 -1.26 20.89 -4.67
N ILE A 61 -0.38 20.83 -3.68
CA ILE A 61 0.99 20.34 -3.81
C ILE A 61 1.05 18.83 -3.57
N ALA A 62 0.37 18.35 -2.52
CA ALA A 62 0.42 16.94 -2.13
C ALA A 62 -0.16 16.00 -3.19
N LEU A 63 -1.28 16.34 -3.84
CA LEU A 63 -1.95 15.41 -4.75
C LEU A 63 -1.09 15.04 -5.98
N PRO A 64 -0.41 15.99 -6.66
CA PRO A 64 0.58 15.66 -7.68
C PRO A 64 1.71 14.76 -7.15
N HIS A 65 2.31 15.09 -6.01
CA HIS A 65 3.42 14.29 -5.44
C HIS A 65 3.00 12.87 -5.07
N ILE A 66 1.83 12.71 -4.47
CA ILE A 66 1.23 11.40 -4.16
C ILE A 66 1.06 10.60 -5.45
N ARG A 67 0.54 11.23 -6.52
CA ARG A 67 0.33 10.56 -7.80
C ARG A 67 1.65 10.11 -8.42
N ASP A 68 2.68 10.96 -8.39
CA ASP A 68 3.99 10.64 -8.92
C ASP A 68 4.65 9.50 -8.14
N ALA A 69 4.53 9.50 -6.81
CA ALA A 69 5.02 8.41 -5.96
C ALA A 69 4.29 7.09 -6.22
N LEU A 70 2.96 7.11 -6.35
CA LEU A 70 2.18 5.94 -6.75
C LEU A 70 2.54 5.45 -8.16
N ALA A 71 2.84 6.36 -9.09
CA ALA A 71 3.29 6.00 -10.44
C ALA A 71 4.66 5.31 -10.41
N ARG A 72 5.60 5.78 -9.58
CA ARG A 72 6.90 5.11 -9.37
C ARG A 72 6.74 3.71 -8.79
N ILE A 73 5.89 3.56 -7.76
CA ILE A 73 5.57 2.24 -7.19
C ILE A 73 5.00 1.31 -8.27
N ALA A 74 4.01 1.77 -9.02
CA ALA A 74 3.39 0.99 -10.10
C ALA A 74 4.41 0.59 -11.16
N ALA A 75 5.25 1.53 -11.63
CA ALA A 75 6.28 1.28 -12.63
C ALA A 75 7.30 0.23 -12.17
N ASN A 76 7.72 0.28 -10.89
CA ASN A 76 8.67 -0.68 -10.32
C ASN A 76 8.05 -2.08 -10.19
N LEU A 77 6.80 -2.17 -9.73
CA LEU A 77 6.07 -3.42 -9.63
C LEU A 77 5.79 -4.04 -11.02
N GLN A 78 5.56 -3.21 -12.03
CA GLN A 78 5.32 -3.66 -13.40
C GLN A 78 6.52 -4.36 -14.04
N GLN A 79 7.73 -4.16 -13.52
CA GLN A 79 8.94 -4.88 -13.95
C GLN A 79 9.01 -6.32 -13.39
N GLN A 80 8.17 -6.66 -12.41
CA GLN A 80 8.18 -7.99 -11.80
C GLN A 80 7.40 -8.98 -12.67
N ALA A 81 8.04 -10.10 -13.01
CA ALA A 81 7.42 -11.14 -13.83
C ALA A 81 6.17 -11.70 -13.14
N GLY A 82 5.07 -11.83 -13.89
CA GLY A 82 3.79 -12.34 -13.37
C GLY A 82 3.00 -11.33 -12.51
N MET A 83 3.41 -10.06 -12.49
CA MET A 83 2.73 -8.99 -11.78
C MET A 83 2.30 -7.87 -12.73
N SER A 84 1.10 -7.35 -12.52
CA SER A 84 0.58 -6.14 -13.16
C SER A 84 0.26 -5.11 -12.09
N ALA A 85 0.65 -3.87 -12.30
CA ALA A 85 0.41 -2.78 -11.35
C ALA A 85 -0.10 -1.54 -12.08
N VAL A 86 -1.38 -1.24 -11.90
CA VAL A 86 -2.07 -0.19 -12.65
C VAL A 86 -2.51 0.93 -11.72
N LEU A 87 -1.86 2.10 -11.86
CA LEU A 87 -2.30 3.34 -11.25
C LEU A 87 -3.68 3.70 -11.81
N GLN A 88 -4.64 3.88 -10.91
CA GLN A 88 -5.98 4.33 -11.29
C GLN A 88 -6.00 5.85 -11.40
N ALA A 89 -6.32 6.35 -12.59
CA ALA A 89 -6.27 7.77 -12.92
C ALA A 89 -7.60 8.27 -13.52
N ASN A 90 -8.72 7.59 -13.27
CA ASN A 90 -10.01 7.97 -13.83
C ASN A 90 -10.55 9.26 -13.19
N ARG A 91 -10.06 9.61 -11.99
CA ARG A 91 -10.37 10.88 -11.30
C ARG A 91 -9.10 11.49 -10.71
N SER A 92 -9.09 12.81 -10.58
CA SER A 92 -7.96 13.55 -10.03
C SER A 92 -7.69 13.27 -8.54
N ASP A 93 -8.71 12.81 -7.80
CA ASP A 93 -8.64 12.41 -6.39
C ASP A 93 -8.52 10.89 -6.19
N GLU A 94 -8.50 10.12 -7.27
CA GLU A 94 -8.24 8.69 -7.21
C GLU A 94 -6.73 8.45 -7.03
N MET A 95 -6.37 7.95 -5.84
CA MET A 95 -5.00 7.75 -5.38
C MET A 95 -4.78 6.29 -5.00
N ARG A 96 -4.88 5.39 -5.99
CA ARG A 96 -4.69 3.96 -5.78
C ARG A 96 -4.00 3.25 -6.94
N VAL A 97 -3.25 2.20 -6.61
CA VAL A 97 -2.68 1.24 -7.56
C VAL A 97 -3.36 -0.11 -7.33
N ILE A 98 -3.84 -0.72 -8.41
CA ILE A 98 -4.32 -2.11 -8.39
C ILE A 98 -3.15 -3.00 -8.77
N VAL A 99 -2.77 -3.92 -7.88
CA VAL A 99 -1.72 -4.90 -8.12
C VAL A 99 -2.33 -6.28 -8.27
N THR A 100 -2.07 -6.93 -9.40
CA THR A 100 -2.69 -8.21 -9.77
C THR A 100 -1.63 -9.21 -10.21
N THR A 101 -1.82 -10.46 -9.83
CA THR A 101 -1.16 -11.66 -10.35
C THR A 101 -2.24 -12.63 -10.84
N ASP A 102 -1.85 -13.75 -11.43
CA ASP A 102 -2.79 -14.79 -11.87
C ASP A 102 -3.66 -15.36 -10.72
N SER A 103 -3.23 -15.18 -9.47
CA SER A 103 -3.82 -15.87 -8.32
C SER A 103 -4.39 -14.94 -7.24
N ALA A 104 -4.11 -13.64 -7.30
CA ALA A 104 -4.51 -12.65 -6.30
C ALA A 104 -4.49 -11.21 -6.84
N GLN A 105 -5.27 -10.35 -6.18
CA GLN A 105 -5.27 -8.91 -6.38
C GLN A 105 -5.29 -8.20 -5.03
N ILE A 106 -4.53 -7.12 -4.90
CA ILE A 106 -4.52 -6.21 -3.74
C ILE A 106 -4.58 -4.75 -4.20
N LYS A 107 -4.76 -3.83 -3.26
CA LYS A 107 -4.74 -2.39 -3.51
C LYS A 107 -3.65 -1.72 -2.69
N ILE A 108 -3.00 -0.73 -3.28
CA ILE A 108 -2.25 0.30 -2.56
C ILE A 108 -3.07 1.57 -2.66
N GLU A 109 -3.41 2.20 -1.53
CA GLU A 109 -4.29 3.37 -1.52
C GLU A 109 -3.84 4.45 -0.55
N VAL A 110 -4.06 5.70 -0.95
CA VAL A 110 -3.75 6.89 -0.15
C VAL A 110 -5.02 7.71 0.00
N SER A 111 -5.32 8.21 1.20
CA SER A 111 -6.41 9.17 1.36
C SER A 111 -6.05 10.51 0.72
N PRO A 112 -6.86 11.09 -0.19
CA PRO A 112 -6.61 12.42 -0.73
C PRO A 112 -6.90 13.54 0.29
N VAL A 113 -7.53 13.20 1.42
CA VAL A 113 -7.99 14.16 2.43
C VAL A 113 -6.99 14.25 3.59
N ALA A 114 -6.64 13.12 4.20
CA ALA A 114 -5.75 13.07 5.35
C ALA A 114 -4.27 13.20 4.91
N ARG A 115 -3.55 14.15 5.52
CA ARG A 115 -2.12 14.43 5.30
C ARG A 115 -1.46 14.79 6.62
N GLY A 116 -0.16 14.58 6.71
CA GLY A 116 0.59 14.77 7.93
C GLY A 116 0.41 13.62 8.92
N THR A 117 1.22 13.63 9.96
CA THR A 117 1.16 12.68 11.06
C THR A 117 1.27 13.43 12.39
N LEU A 118 0.59 12.95 13.43
CA LEU A 118 0.74 13.50 14.78
C LEU A 118 2.10 13.12 15.38
N TYR A 119 2.53 11.88 15.13
CA TYR A 119 3.83 11.35 15.52
C TYR A 119 4.61 10.88 14.28
N PRO A 120 5.94 10.99 14.27
CA PRO A 120 6.74 10.50 13.16
C PRO A 120 6.49 9.01 12.87
N PRO A 121 6.50 8.59 11.58
CA PRO A 121 6.48 7.17 11.22
C PRO A 121 7.65 6.41 11.85
N GLN A 122 7.44 5.13 12.16
CA GLN A 122 8.45 4.25 12.73
C GLN A 122 8.69 3.07 11.81
N GLU A 123 9.95 2.80 11.48
CA GLU A 123 10.32 1.53 10.86
C GLU A 123 10.14 0.41 11.88
N ARG A 124 9.52 -0.69 11.44
CA ARG A 124 9.25 -1.86 12.26
C ARG A 124 9.45 -3.11 11.43
N GLU A 125 9.90 -4.16 12.10
CA GLU A 125 9.87 -5.51 11.53
C GLU A 125 8.46 -6.06 11.54
N VAL A 126 8.19 -6.99 10.62
CA VAL A 126 6.94 -7.75 10.62
C VAL A 126 6.93 -8.62 11.87
N VAL A 127 5.83 -8.60 12.62
CA VAL A 127 5.64 -9.49 13.75
C VAL A 127 5.67 -10.94 13.26
N GLY A 128 6.56 -11.73 13.86
CA GLY A 128 6.73 -13.13 13.52
C GLY A 128 5.53 -13.98 13.95
N ARG A 129 5.39 -15.12 13.29
CA ARG A 129 4.80 -16.32 13.89
C ARG A 129 5.91 -17.30 14.20
#